data_AF-A0A960N5J6-F1
#
_entry.id   AF-A0A960N5J6-F1
#
_cell.length_a   1.000
_cell.length_b   1.000
_cell.length_c   1.000
_cell.angle_alpha   90.00
_cell.angle_beta   90.00
_cell.angle_gamma   90.00
#
_symmetry.space_group_name_H-M   'P 1'
#
loop_
_entity.id
_entity.type
_entity.pdbx_description
1 polymer ?
#
loop_
_entity_poly.entity_id
_entity_poly.type
_entity_poly.pdbx_seq_one_letter_code
_entity_poly.pdbx_strand_id
1 'polypeptide(L)'
;PAFQPLSPAPDLAARGRDLVKRLNCARCHDDLKEKAPPESIFPALAKLDPAKGCLEESPGPEVPRFDLSARQRDLIRTALPVVETETITDAQAIDSSLVAFNCLSCHERKGLGGIDPSRDAYFTGTREALGNQGRIPPPLTQVGAKLTTGWLAEVLFRGGRQRDYLNTRMPRFGEANVGHLVDRFDRVDRLEAAAIPKTVDIQESKDAGYSMMGVEGFSCIACHDYNGQKSAGAGALDLVDVTRRLKKNWFHLYLREPQRFHPTVIMPSYWPGGQSMRKELLGGDPGRQIEALWTYLEDGRRARPPVGLSRQANELRVADETVMCRGRGSNAGFRGIGVGYPERISLAFDTEEMALRLLWKGEFANIDNGSFSPRGSDRIEFPPGIPFHRLGSIDEDWPYKGKTDYAFPQDHGYQYLGYELDRSKRPAFRYRYGEVNLSDKFEDRLDGQGNAFFHRTLTFSATSSAEPFFFRVASGRQIEKASGGWKIDRLTIRLGNGVQAQIREGDPGELLLPLTLPAGETVIEIDYQW
;
A
#
# COMPACT_ATOMS: atom_id res chain seq x y z
N PRO A 1 0.29 -29.79 2.34
CA PRO A 1 0.09 -30.72 1.21
C PRO A 1 0.19 -29.96 -0.12
N ALA A 2 1.15 -30.32 -0.98
CA ALA A 2 1.18 -29.81 -2.35
C ALA A 2 -0.11 -30.23 -3.04
N PHE A 3 -0.87 -29.26 -3.56
CA PHE A 3 -2.11 -29.51 -4.28
C PHE A 3 -1.76 -30.33 -5.53
N GLN A 4 -2.04 -31.64 -5.53
CA GLN A 4 -1.94 -32.41 -6.76
C GLN A 4 -3.05 -31.93 -7.70
N PRO A 5 -2.72 -31.56 -8.96
CA PRO A 5 -3.74 -31.21 -9.93
C PRO A 5 -4.74 -32.36 -10.08
N LEU A 6 -6.03 -32.04 -10.08
CA LEU A 6 -7.08 -33.03 -10.27
C LEU A 6 -6.93 -33.63 -11.66
N SER A 7 -6.69 -34.94 -11.77
CA SER A 7 -6.64 -35.64 -13.06
C SER A 7 -8.06 -36.09 -13.42
N PRO A 8 -8.72 -35.47 -14.42
CA PRO A 8 -10.11 -35.76 -14.72
C PRO A 8 -10.27 -37.17 -15.30
N ALA A 9 -11.14 -37.98 -14.69
CA ALA A 9 -11.54 -39.27 -15.24
C ALA A 9 -12.54 -39.03 -16.41
N PRO A 10 -12.28 -39.53 -17.63
CA PRO A 10 -13.08 -39.20 -18.82
C PRO A 10 -14.56 -39.60 -18.72
N ASP A 11 -14.85 -40.73 -18.10
CA ASP A 11 -16.19 -41.26 -17.87
C ASP A 11 -16.99 -40.41 -16.86
N LEU A 12 -16.36 -39.98 -15.78
CA LEU A 12 -16.96 -39.07 -14.80
C LEU A 12 -17.16 -37.67 -15.38
N ALA A 13 -16.24 -37.20 -16.22
CA ALA A 13 -16.37 -35.93 -16.92
C ALA A 13 -17.55 -35.94 -17.91
N ALA A 14 -17.73 -37.03 -18.66
CA ALA A 14 -18.88 -37.21 -19.55
C ALA A 14 -20.20 -37.24 -18.76
N ARG A 15 -20.27 -38.03 -17.68
CA ARG A 15 -21.44 -38.08 -16.79
C ARG A 15 -21.75 -36.72 -16.16
N GLY A 16 -20.71 -35.97 -15.76
CA GLY A 16 -20.84 -34.61 -15.23
C GLY A 16 -21.44 -33.65 -16.24
N ARG A 17 -21.01 -33.73 -17.51
CA ARG A 17 -21.58 -32.94 -18.61
C ARG A 17 -23.07 -33.23 -18.81
N ASP A 18 -23.46 -34.49 -18.75
CA ASP A 18 -24.88 -34.88 -18.86
C ASP A 18 -25.70 -34.39 -17.67
N LEU A 19 -25.14 -34.40 -16.46
CA LEU A 19 -25.79 -33.85 -15.27
C LEU A 19 -25.96 -32.33 -15.36
N VAL A 20 -24.95 -31.60 -15.82
CA VAL A 20 -25.00 -30.14 -16.05
C VAL A 20 -26.16 -29.78 -16.98
N LYS A 21 -26.38 -30.57 -18.03
CA LYS A 21 -27.51 -30.40 -18.96
C LYS A 21 -28.84 -30.74 -18.30
N ARG A 22 -28.95 -31.92 -17.68
CA ARG A 22 -30.20 -32.40 -17.07
C ARG A 22 -30.67 -31.53 -15.90
N LEU A 23 -29.75 -31.03 -15.09
CA LEU A 23 -30.03 -30.17 -13.94
C LEU A 23 -30.14 -28.69 -14.31
N ASN A 24 -30.03 -28.37 -15.60
CA ASN A 24 -30.19 -27.03 -16.14
C ASN A 24 -29.22 -25.98 -15.52
N CYS A 25 -27.98 -26.38 -15.25
CA CYS A 25 -27.00 -25.49 -14.61
C CYS A 25 -26.66 -24.28 -15.49
N ALA A 26 -26.71 -24.44 -16.83
CA ALA A 26 -26.46 -23.39 -17.81
C ALA A 26 -27.45 -22.20 -17.73
N ARG A 27 -28.56 -22.34 -16.97
CA ARG A 27 -29.49 -21.24 -16.72
C ARG A 27 -28.92 -20.14 -15.82
N CYS A 28 -28.01 -20.49 -14.90
CA CYS A 28 -27.38 -19.55 -13.98
C CYS A 28 -25.86 -19.42 -14.20
N HIS A 29 -25.25 -20.38 -14.90
CA HIS A 29 -23.82 -20.43 -15.22
C HIS A 29 -23.61 -20.28 -16.73
N ASP A 30 -23.45 -19.03 -17.17
CA ASP A 30 -23.27 -18.65 -18.58
C ASP A 30 -21.87 -18.98 -19.14
N ASP A 31 -20.93 -19.32 -18.27
CA ASP A 31 -19.56 -19.73 -18.57
C ASP A 31 -19.46 -21.17 -19.11
N LEU A 32 -20.52 -21.97 -18.96
CA LEU A 32 -20.54 -23.39 -19.34
C LEU A 32 -20.55 -23.64 -20.85
N LYS A 33 -20.72 -22.60 -21.69
CA LYS A 33 -20.84 -22.70 -23.16
C LYS A 33 -21.92 -23.68 -23.65
N GLU A 34 -22.86 -24.03 -22.79
CA GLU A 34 -24.03 -24.86 -23.09
C GLU A 34 -25.26 -23.93 -23.18
N LYS A 35 -26.18 -24.19 -24.11
CA LYS A 35 -27.40 -23.38 -24.22
C LYS A 35 -28.40 -23.79 -23.15
N ALA A 36 -28.86 -22.84 -22.34
CA ALA A 36 -29.97 -23.07 -21.44
C ALA A 36 -31.25 -23.42 -22.24
N PRO A 37 -32.07 -24.38 -21.79
CA PRO A 37 -33.42 -24.59 -22.32
C PRO A 37 -34.28 -23.32 -22.16
N PRO A 38 -35.30 -23.11 -23.02
CA PRO A 38 -36.16 -21.92 -22.97
C PRO A 38 -36.89 -21.72 -21.63
N GLU A 39 -37.33 -20.48 -21.39
CA GLU A 39 -37.55 -19.85 -20.07
C GLU A 39 -38.59 -20.49 -19.13
N SER A 40 -39.44 -21.41 -19.58
CA SER A 40 -40.67 -21.79 -18.86
C SER A 40 -40.89 -23.31 -18.79
N ILE A 41 -40.29 -23.99 -17.81
CA ILE A 41 -40.67 -25.37 -17.47
C ILE A 41 -41.08 -25.53 -16.00
N PHE A 42 -40.86 -24.52 -15.15
CA PHE A 42 -41.15 -24.60 -13.72
C PHE A 42 -42.33 -23.68 -13.35
N PRO A 43 -43.26 -24.14 -12.50
CA PRO A 43 -44.29 -23.28 -11.94
C PRO A 43 -43.68 -22.17 -11.07
N ALA A 44 -44.43 -21.07 -10.95
CA ALA A 44 -44.11 -19.97 -10.04
C ALA A 44 -43.94 -20.49 -8.60
N LEU A 45 -43.07 -19.88 -7.79
CA LEU A 45 -42.79 -20.36 -6.43
C LEU A 45 -44.06 -20.41 -5.58
N ALA A 46 -44.95 -19.43 -5.74
CA ALA A 46 -46.22 -19.37 -5.03
C ALA A 46 -47.20 -20.50 -5.39
N LYS A 47 -46.94 -21.24 -6.47
CA LYS A 47 -47.76 -22.36 -6.95
C LYS A 47 -47.18 -23.73 -6.58
N LEU A 48 -46.04 -23.78 -5.90
CA LEU A 48 -45.43 -25.03 -5.44
C LEU A 48 -46.18 -25.59 -4.22
N ASP A 49 -46.18 -26.92 -4.08
CA ASP A 49 -46.74 -27.60 -2.90
C ASP A 49 -45.75 -27.50 -1.73
N PRO A 50 -46.07 -26.76 -0.64
CA PRO A 50 -45.17 -26.54 0.48
C PRO A 50 -44.88 -27.82 1.29
N ALA A 51 -45.67 -28.88 1.11
CA ALA A 51 -45.48 -30.14 1.80
C ALA A 51 -44.56 -31.13 1.05
N LYS A 52 -44.15 -30.83 -0.19
CA LYS A 52 -43.44 -31.78 -1.07
C LYS A 52 -42.04 -31.31 -1.48
N GLY A 53 -41.29 -32.22 -2.08
CA GLY A 53 -39.98 -31.96 -2.65
C GLY A 53 -38.94 -31.67 -1.57
N CYS A 54 -38.15 -30.63 -1.76
CA CYS A 54 -37.06 -30.27 -0.84
C CYS A 54 -37.53 -29.86 0.56
N LEU A 55 -38.83 -29.64 0.76
CA LEU A 55 -39.43 -29.31 2.04
C LEU A 55 -39.99 -30.54 2.77
N GLU A 56 -39.87 -31.74 2.22
CA GLU A 56 -40.20 -32.98 2.93
C GLU A 56 -39.18 -33.26 4.04
N GLU A 57 -39.61 -33.95 5.09
CA GLU A 57 -38.70 -34.40 6.14
C GLU A 57 -37.73 -35.49 5.62
N SER A 58 -38.20 -36.31 4.69
CA SER A 58 -37.45 -37.39 4.05
C SER A 58 -37.70 -37.37 2.53
N PRO A 59 -37.04 -36.46 1.79
CA PRO A 59 -37.20 -36.37 0.34
C PRO A 59 -36.72 -37.65 -0.36
N GLY A 60 -37.39 -38.03 -1.44
CA GLY A 60 -37.01 -39.19 -2.27
C GLY A 60 -35.65 -39.04 -2.96
N PRO A 61 -35.11 -40.12 -3.55
CA PRO A 61 -33.74 -40.15 -4.10
C PRO A 61 -33.52 -39.23 -5.31
N GLU A 62 -34.58 -38.77 -5.97
CA GLU A 62 -34.53 -37.86 -7.12
C GLU A 62 -34.73 -36.38 -6.73
N VAL A 63 -34.93 -36.10 -5.44
CA VAL A 63 -35.16 -34.74 -4.93
C VAL A 63 -33.89 -34.23 -4.25
N PRO A 64 -33.44 -32.99 -4.53
CA PRO A 64 -32.32 -32.39 -3.82
C PRO A 64 -32.58 -32.35 -2.31
N ARG A 65 -31.69 -32.99 -1.55
CA ARG A 65 -31.74 -33.02 -0.09
C ARG A 65 -30.93 -31.86 0.48
N PHE A 66 -31.63 -30.85 0.98
CA PHE A 66 -31.03 -29.77 1.76
C PHE A 66 -31.10 -30.11 3.26
N ASP A 67 -30.08 -29.74 4.01
CA ASP A 67 -30.04 -29.92 5.47
C ASP A 67 -30.82 -28.82 6.19
N LEU A 68 -32.13 -28.76 5.93
CA LEU A 68 -33.04 -27.79 6.53
C LEU A 68 -33.52 -28.29 7.90
N SER A 69 -33.47 -27.42 8.91
CA SER A 69 -34.14 -27.67 10.19
C SER A 69 -35.67 -27.65 10.04
N ALA A 70 -36.39 -28.24 10.99
CA ALA A 70 -37.85 -28.19 11.04
C ALA A 70 -38.37 -26.74 10.98
N ARG A 71 -37.75 -25.85 11.76
CA ARG A 71 -38.07 -24.42 11.77
C ARG A 71 -37.87 -23.75 10.40
N GLN A 72 -36.78 -24.06 9.70
CA GLN A 72 -36.54 -23.49 8.36
C GLN A 72 -37.57 -23.99 7.35
N ARG A 73 -37.93 -25.29 7.39
CA ARG A 73 -39.02 -25.81 6.56
C ARG A 73 -40.31 -25.06 6.82
N ASP A 74 -40.70 -24.89 8.08
CA ASP A 74 -41.96 -24.20 8.42
C ASP A 74 -41.96 -22.73 7.99
N LEU A 75 -40.83 -22.02 8.13
CA LEU A 75 -40.68 -20.65 7.64
C LEU A 75 -40.81 -20.57 6.10
N ILE A 76 -40.15 -21.47 5.37
CA ILE A 76 -40.25 -21.50 3.91
C ILE A 76 -41.68 -21.81 3.48
N ARG A 77 -42.33 -22.81 4.10
CA ARG A 77 -43.74 -23.18 3.82
C ARG A 77 -44.69 -22.02 4.03
N THR A 78 -44.46 -21.21 5.06
CA THR A 78 -45.27 -20.03 5.38
C THR A 78 -45.07 -18.92 4.34
N ALA A 79 -43.83 -18.69 3.90
CA ALA A 79 -43.51 -17.62 2.95
C ALA A 79 -43.89 -18.00 1.50
N LEU A 80 -43.82 -19.27 1.14
CA LEU A 80 -43.93 -19.76 -0.24
C LEU A 80 -45.17 -19.23 -0.98
N PRO A 81 -46.40 -19.25 -0.42
CA PRO A 81 -47.62 -18.84 -1.14
C PRO A 81 -47.67 -17.35 -1.48
N VAL A 82 -46.90 -16.51 -0.80
CA VAL A 82 -46.94 -15.04 -0.93
C VAL A 82 -45.63 -14.44 -1.46
N VAL A 83 -44.59 -15.26 -1.62
CA VAL A 83 -43.21 -14.81 -1.93
C VAL A 83 -43.09 -13.97 -3.21
N GLU A 84 -44.00 -14.15 -4.17
CA GLU A 84 -44.00 -13.44 -5.46
C GLU A 84 -44.90 -12.20 -5.48
N THR A 85 -45.80 -12.04 -4.50
CA THR A 85 -46.79 -10.94 -4.45
C THR A 85 -46.53 -9.96 -3.32
N GLU A 86 -45.79 -10.38 -2.30
CA GLU A 86 -45.47 -9.53 -1.16
C GLU A 86 -44.38 -8.51 -1.50
N THR A 87 -44.66 -7.23 -1.22
CA THR A 87 -43.68 -6.16 -1.35
C THR A 87 -42.90 -6.04 -0.06
N ILE A 88 -41.59 -6.27 -0.13
CA ILE A 88 -40.70 -6.13 1.02
C ILE A 88 -40.32 -4.65 1.25
N THR A 89 -40.26 -4.27 2.53
CA THR A 89 -39.76 -2.95 2.95
C THR A 89 -38.26 -2.80 2.66
N ASP A 90 -37.74 -1.56 2.62
CA ASP A 90 -36.30 -1.32 2.46
C ASP A 90 -35.47 -2.03 3.55
N ALA A 91 -35.99 -2.13 4.78
CA ALA A 91 -35.31 -2.83 5.87
C ALA A 91 -35.22 -4.34 5.62
N GLN A 92 -36.34 -4.98 5.24
CA GLN A 92 -36.35 -6.40 4.90
C GLN A 92 -35.47 -6.70 3.68
N ALA A 93 -35.46 -5.80 2.69
CA ALA A 93 -34.67 -5.97 1.50
C ALA A 93 -33.16 -5.85 1.76
N ILE A 94 -32.77 -4.99 2.71
CA ILE A 94 -31.41 -4.98 3.23
C ILE A 94 -31.10 -6.32 3.93
N ASP A 95 -31.93 -6.76 4.87
CA ASP A 95 -31.67 -8.00 5.64
C ASP A 95 -31.55 -9.21 4.72
N SER A 96 -32.45 -9.32 3.73
CA SER A 96 -32.39 -10.33 2.67
C SER A 96 -31.07 -10.28 1.89
N SER A 97 -30.57 -9.09 1.57
CA SER A 97 -29.32 -8.93 0.82
C SER A 97 -28.10 -9.32 1.67
N LEU A 98 -28.09 -8.95 2.96
CA LEU A 98 -26.99 -9.30 3.86
C LEU A 98 -26.90 -10.81 4.09
N VAL A 99 -28.03 -11.51 4.10
CA VAL A 99 -28.07 -12.97 4.14
C VAL A 99 -27.63 -13.58 2.81
N ALA A 100 -28.19 -13.10 1.69
CA ALA A 100 -27.90 -13.64 0.35
C ALA A 100 -26.42 -13.54 -0.02
N PHE A 101 -25.76 -12.43 0.32
CA PHE A 101 -24.32 -12.22 0.09
C PHE A 101 -23.45 -12.63 1.28
N ASN A 102 -24.05 -13.31 2.27
CA ASN A 102 -23.38 -13.85 3.45
C ASN A 102 -22.55 -12.81 4.23
N CYS A 103 -22.98 -11.54 4.22
CA CYS A 103 -22.32 -10.46 4.94
C CYS A 103 -22.31 -10.71 6.46
N LEU A 104 -23.36 -11.37 6.97
CA LEU A 104 -23.54 -11.65 8.39
C LEU A 104 -22.58 -12.72 8.94
N SER A 105 -21.83 -13.44 8.09
CA SER A 105 -20.76 -14.35 8.54
C SER A 105 -19.52 -13.62 9.08
N CYS A 106 -19.36 -12.34 8.72
CA CYS A 106 -18.23 -11.51 9.13
C CYS A 106 -18.68 -10.29 9.93
N HIS A 107 -19.85 -9.74 9.59
CA HIS A 107 -20.39 -8.54 10.21
C HIS A 107 -21.58 -8.87 11.10
N GLU A 108 -21.72 -8.13 12.19
CA GLU A 108 -22.93 -8.14 13.03
C GLU A 108 -23.89 -7.04 12.58
N ARG A 109 -25.20 -7.28 12.70
CA ARG A 109 -26.24 -6.24 12.64
C ARG A 109 -27.43 -6.53 13.55
N LYS A 110 -27.76 -5.61 14.46
CA LYS A 110 -28.90 -5.67 15.38
C LYS A 110 -29.01 -7.01 16.13
N GLY A 111 -27.88 -7.55 16.57
CA GLY A 111 -27.74 -8.83 17.26
C GLY A 111 -27.70 -10.05 16.33
N LEU A 112 -27.71 -9.86 15.01
CA LEU A 112 -27.67 -10.93 14.02
C LEU A 112 -26.27 -11.06 13.40
N GLY A 113 -25.82 -12.29 13.22
CA GLY A 113 -24.53 -12.59 12.62
C GLY A 113 -23.34 -12.33 13.53
N GLY A 114 -22.22 -11.95 12.92
CA GLY A 114 -20.94 -11.84 13.59
C GLY A 114 -20.07 -13.08 13.38
N ILE A 115 -18.85 -13.02 13.91
CA ILE A 115 -17.86 -14.07 13.72
C ILE A 115 -18.21 -15.27 14.60
N ASP A 116 -18.32 -16.44 13.98
CA ASP A 116 -18.47 -17.70 14.69
C ASP A 116 -17.23 -17.98 15.58
N PRO A 117 -17.39 -18.41 16.84
CA PRO A 117 -16.27 -18.70 17.73
C PRO A 117 -15.22 -19.66 17.15
N SER A 118 -15.63 -20.63 16.33
CA SER A 118 -14.70 -21.58 15.67
C SER A 118 -13.80 -20.92 14.62
N ARG A 119 -14.17 -19.73 14.14
CA ARG A 119 -13.45 -18.98 13.11
C ARG A 119 -12.71 -17.76 13.64
N ASP A 120 -12.96 -17.38 14.90
CA ASP A 120 -12.44 -16.15 15.51
C ASP A 120 -10.92 -16.00 15.39
N ALA A 121 -10.19 -17.11 15.57
CA ALA A 121 -8.72 -17.15 15.46
C ALA A 121 -8.17 -16.75 14.08
N TYR A 122 -8.98 -16.85 13.01
CA TYR A 122 -8.56 -16.44 11.66
C TYR A 122 -8.68 -14.93 11.41
N PHE A 123 -9.41 -14.21 12.27
CA PHE A 123 -9.56 -12.76 12.17
C PHE A 123 -8.44 -12.07 12.96
N THR A 124 -7.44 -11.59 12.22
CA THR A 124 -6.21 -10.99 12.75
C THR A 124 -6.03 -9.54 12.27
N GLY A 125 -5.14 -8.81 12.92
CA GLY A 125 -4.74 -7.48 12.49
C GLY A 125 -3.36 -7.09 13.03
N THR A 126 -2.82 -5.97 12.56
CA THR A 126 -1.45 -5.51 12.85
C THR A 126 -1.36 -4.52 14.00
N ARG A 127 -2.48 -4.26 14.70
CA ARG A 127 -2.59 -3.30 15.81
C ARG A 127 -3.22 -3.99 17.03
N GLU A 128 -2.44 -4.80 17.73
CA GLU A 128 -2.91 -5.63 18.85
C GLU A 128 -3.54 -4.80 19.99
N ALA A 129 -3.02 -3.60 20.24
CA ALA A 129 -3.53 -2.68 21.24
C ALA A 129 -5.00 -2.25 21.03
N LEU A 130 -5.55 -2.44 19.81
CA LEU A 130 -6.97 -2.17 19.51
C LEU A 130 -7.90 -3.36 19.87
N GLY A 131 -7.34 -4.51 20.27
CA GLY A 131 -8.09 -5.72 20.59
C GLY A 131 -9.03 -6.13 19.46
N ASN A 132 -10.29 -6.44 19.79
CA ASN A 132 -11.29 -6.84 18.80
C ASN A 132 -11.55 -5.76 17.73
N GLN A 133 -11.42 -4.47 18.04
CA GLN A 133 -11.56 -3.38 17.05
C GLN A 133 -10.41 -3.35 16.03
N GLY A 134 -9.28 -3.98 16.38
CA GLY A 134 -8.09 -4.14 15.54
C GLY A 134 -8.13 -5.34 14.60
N ARG A 135 -9.07 -6.27 14.77
CA ARG A 135 -9.10 -7.55 14.03
C ARG A 135 -10.46 -7.96 13.46
N ILE A 136 -11.56 -7.50 14.06
CA ILE A 136 -12.93 -7.87 13.68
C ILE A 136 -13.53 -6.81 12.73
N PRO A 137 -14.21 -7.21 11.62
CA PRO A 137 -14.95 -6.30 10.75
C PRO A 137 -16.00 -5.48 11.53
N PRO A 138 -16.24 -4.20 11.16
CA PRO A 138 -17.16 -3.35 11.91
C PRO A 138 -18.61 -3.85 11.81
N PRO A 139 -19.45 -3.62 12.83
CA PRO A 139 -20.87 -3.92 12.71
C PRO A 139 -21.54 -3.02 11.66
N LEU A 140 -22.62 -3.52 11.06
CA LEU A 140 -23.44 -2.82 10.07
C LEU A 140 -24.66 -2.14 10.70
N THR A 141 -24.85 -2.28 12.01
CA THR A 141 -25.87 -1.55 12.77
C THR A 141 -25.68 -0.05 12.59
N GLN A 142 -26.72 0.62 12.07
CA GLN A 142 -26.75 2.07 11.82
C GLN A 142 -25.66 2.59 10.87
N VAL A 143 -25.09 1.74 10.02
CA VAL A 143 -24.01 2.13 9.11
C VAL A 143 -24.44 3.23 8.14
N GLY A 144 -25.71 3.24 7.72
CA GLY A 144 -26.27 4.30 6.89
C GLY A 144 -26.44 5.64 7.61
N ALA A 145 -26.61 5.64 8.94
CA ALA A 145 -26.60 6.87 9.74
C ALA A 145 -25.17 7.39 9.98
N LYS A 146 -24.18 6.49 9.94
CA LYS A 146 -22.77 6.74 10.24
C LYS A 146 -21.96 7.22 9.05
N LEU A 147 -22.05 6.52 7.92
CA LEU A 147 -21.22 6.73 6.75
C LEU A 147 -21.94 7.60 5.72
N THR A 148 -21.19 8.39 4.95
CA THR A 148 -21.73 9.07 3.77
C THR A 148 -22.09 8.04 2.69
N THR A 149 -23.08 8.34 1.84
CA THR A 149 -23.45 7.47 0.71
C THR A 149 -22.25 7.25 -0.23
N GLY A 150 -21.46 8.30 -0.47
CA GLY A 150 -20.23 8.21 -1.26
C GLY A 150 -19.20 7.24 -0.67
N TRP A 151 -19.02 7.22 0.65
CA TRP A 151 -18.09 6.27 1.28
C TRP A 151 -18.66 4.84 1.34
N LEU A 152 -19.96 4.67 1.54
CA LEU A 152 -20.61 3.36 1.41
C LEU A 152 -20.41 2.77 0.01
N ALA A 153 -20.61 3.57 -1.04
CA ALA A 153 -20.35 3.18 -2.41
C ALA A 153 -18.86 2.82 -2.63
N GLU A 154 -17.93 3.61 -2.10
CA GLU A 154 -16.49 3.32 -2.19
C GLU A 154 -16.13 1.97 -1.54
N VAL A 155 -16.68 1.67 -0.36
CA VAL A 155 -16.48 0.39 0.32
C VAL A 155 -17.08 -0.77 -0.49
N LEU A 156 -18.35 -0.66 -0.90
CA LEU A 156 -19.08 -1.76 -1.56
C LEU A 156 -18.60 -2.03 -2.99
N PHE A 157 -18.22 -1.00 -3.74
CA PHE A 157 -17.96 -1.13 -5.19
C PHE A 157 -16.46 -1.16 -5.50
N ARG A 158 -15.63 -0.46 -4.72
CA ARG A 158 -14.20 -0.24 -5.03
C ARG A 158 -13.26 -0.82 -3.99
N GLY A 159 -13.78 -1.36 -2.89
CA GLY A 159 -12.98 -1.95 -1.82
C GLY A 159 -12.30 -0.89 -0.96
N GLY A 160 -12.92 0.28 -0.81
CA GLY A 160 -12.48 1.34 0.08
C GLY A 160 -12.23 0.83 1.51
N ARG A 161 -11.11 1.24 2.11
CA ARG A 161 -10.70 0.81 3.45
C ARG A 161 -10.10 1.99 4.22
N GLN A 162 -10.42 2.04 5.52
CA GLN A 162 -9.77 2.94 6.48
C GLN A 162 -9.02 2.17 7.58
N ARG A 163 -9.41 0.91 7.81
CA ARG A 163 -8.80 0.04 8.82
C ARG A 163 -7.70 -0.78 8.16
N ASP A 164 -6.58 -0.12 7.85
CA ASP A 164 -5.51 -0.76 7.08
C ASP A 164 -4.79 -1.88 7.83
N TYR A 165 -4.95 -1.87 9.14
CA TYR A 165 -4.47 -2.87 10.06
C TYR A 165 -5.30 -4.16 10.12
N LEU A 166 -6.48 -4.25 9.48
CA LEU A 166 -7.22 -5.51 9.38
C LEU A 166 -6.61 -6.39 8.28
N ASN A 167 -6.41 -7.68 8.55
CA ASN A 167 -5.97 -8.64 7.52
C ASN A 167 -7.15 -9.16 6.69
N THR A 168 -8.31 -9.31 7.32
CA THR A 168 -9.55 -9.73 6.63
C THR A 168 -9.92 -8.74 5.52
N ARG A 169 -10.41 -9.28 4.39
CA ARG A 169 -10.86 -8.51 3.23
C ARG A 169 -12.32 -8.82 2.95
N MET A 170 -13.09 -7.77 2.62
CA MET A 170 -14.46 -7.91 2.15
C MET A 170 -14.45 -8.42 0.70
N PRO A 171 -15.26 -9.45 0.35
CA PRO A 171 -15.41 -9.88 -1.03
C PRO A 171 -15.95 -8.75 -1.93
N ARG A 172 -15.60 -8.80 -3.22
CA ARG A 172 -16.18 -7.89 -4.21
C ARG A 172 -17.43 -8.52 -4.80
N PHE A 173 -18.58 -7.94 -4.49
CA PHE A 173 -19.88 -8.46 -4.93
C PHE A 173 -20.35 -7.86 -6.26
N GLY A 174 -19.78 -6.74 -6.70
CA GLY A 174 -20.17 -6.03 -7.92
C GLY A 174 -21.37 -5.11 -7.71
N GLU A 175 -21.38 -3.96 -8.38
CA GLU A 175 -22.37 -2.91 -8.17
C GLU A 175 -23.81 -3.36 -8.48
N ALA A 176 -24.01 -4.18 -9.51
CA ALA A 176 -25.32 -4.73 -9.85
C ALA A 176 -25.96 -5.55 -8.71
N ASN A 177 -25.14 -6.12 -7.83
CA ASN A 177 -25.57 -7.02 -6.75
C ASN A 177 -25.79 -6.32 -5.42
N VAL A 178 -25.05 -5.24 -5.14
CA VAL A 178 -25.07 -4.57 -3.82
C VAL A 178 -25.31 -3.06 -3.91
N GLY A 179 -25.50 -2.51 -5.11
CA GLY A 179 -25.69 -1.08 -5.35
C GLY A 179 -26.84 -0.48 -4.56
N HIS A 180 -27.98 -1.18 -4.55
CA HIS A 180 -29.19 -0.78 -3.82
C HIS A 180 -28.99 -0.65 -2.31
N LEU A 181 -27.96 -1.29 -1.74
CA LEU A 181 -27.71 -1.20 -0.31
C LEU A 181 -27.34 0.22 0.10
N VAL A 182 -26.63 0.99 -0.74
CA VAL A 182 -26.20 2.36 -0.40
C VAL A 182 -27.39 3.23 -0.04
N ASP A 183 -28.38 3.31 -0.93
CA ASP A 183 -29.56 4.15 -0.75
C ASP A 183 -30.48 3.59 0.35
N ARG A 184 -30.63 2.27 0.43
CA ARG A 184 -31.48 1.66 1.46
C ARG A 184 -30.90 1.85 2.86
N PHE A 185 -29.59 1.67 3.05
CA PHE A 185 -28.93 1.99 4.31
C PHE A 185 -29.14 3.45 4.67
N ASP A 186 -28.95 4.37 3.71
CA ASP A 186 -29.19 5.79 3.93
C ASP A 186 -30.63 6.06 4.37
N ARG A 187 -31.63 5.38 3.81
CA ARG A 187 -33.05 5.56 4.16
C ARG A 187 -33.45 4.98 5.51
N VAL A 188 -32.99 3.76 5.80
CA VAL A 188 -33.44 2.94 6.93
C VAL A 188 -32.68 3.26 8.22
N ASP A 189 -31.37 3.47 8.13
CA ASP A 189 -30.56 3.71 9.32
C ASP A 189 -30.68 5.18 9.74
N ARG A 190 -31.40 5.41 10.84
CA ARG A 190 -31.66 6.73 11.42
C ARG A 190 -31.11 6.84 12.83
N LEU A 191 -30.72 8.06 13.16
CA LEU A 191 -30.33 8.52 14.50
C LEU A 191 -31.03 9.85 14.75
N GLU A 192 -31.16 10.22 16.02
CA GLU A 192 -31.60 11.53 16.43
C GLU A 192 -30.71 12.65 15.85
N ALA A 193 -31.27 13.85 15.72
CA ALA A 193 -30.51 15.00 15.28
C ALA A 193 -29.62 15.51 16.43
N ALA A 194 -28.33 15.64 16.16
CA ALA A 194 -27.39 16.31 17.04
C ALA A 194 -27.66 17.83 17.05
N ALA A 195 -27.58 18.44 18.23
CA ALA A 195 -27.48 19.89 18.33
C ALA A 195 -26.08 20.34 17.86
N ILE A 196 -25.98 20.80 16.62
CA ILE A 196 -24.74 21.27 16.00
C ILE A 196 -24.75 22.80 16.01
N PRO A 197 -23.84 23.47 16.74
CA PRO A 197 -23.79 24.92 16.75
C PRO A 197 -23.31 25.47 15.40
N LYS A 198 -23.74 26.69 15.06
CA LYS A 198 -23.20 27.39 13.90
C LYS A 198 -21.81 27.91 14.21
N THR A 199 -20.87 27.67 13.31
CA THR A 199 -19.53 28.25 13.38
C THR A 199 -19.59 29.72 12.98
N VAL A 200 -19.33 30.61 13.95
CA VAL A 200 -19.34 32.07 13.73
C VAL A 200 -17.99 32.55 13.22
N ASP A 201 -16.90 32.12 13.86
CA ASP A 201 -15.53 32.38 13.45
C ASP A 201 -14.86 31.07 13.02
N ILE A 202 -14.58 30.95 11.72
CA ILE A 202 -13.97 29.76 11.14
C ILE A 202 -12.52 29.58 11.60
N GLN A 203 -11.79 30.68 11.79
CA GLN A 203 -10.37 30.63 12.15
C GLN A 203 -10.23 30.23 13.62
N GLU A 204 -11.00 30.86 14.52
CA GLU A 204 -11.07 30.45 15.94
C GLU A 204 -11.45 28.97 16.07
N SER A 205 -12.45 28.52 15.30
CA SER A 205 -12.89 27.12 15.28
C SER A 205 -11.78 26.17 14.83
N LYS A 206 -11.06 26.51 13.75
CA LYS A 206 -9.93 25.70 13.27
C LYS A 206 -8.76 25.67 14.25
N ASP A 207 -8.42 26.79 14.86
CA ASP A 207 -7.34 26.89 15.84
C ASP A 207 -7.67 26.11 17.11
N ALA A 208 -8.92 26.16 17.57
CA ALA A 208 -9.39 25.33 18.68
C ALA A 208 -9.34 23.83 18.31
N GLY A 209 -9.80 23.45 17.11
CA GLY A 209 -9.74 22.08 16.62
C GLY A 209 -8.31 21.55 16.53
N TYR A 210 -7.40 22.37 16.00
CA TYR A 210 -5.95 22.12 15.95
C TYR A 210 -5.36 21.86 17.34
N SER A 211 -5.62 22.75 18.30
CA SER A 211 -5.13 22.61 19.68
C SER A 211 -5.70 21.37 20.37
N MET A 212 -7.00 21.10 20.22
CA MET A 212 -7.63 19.91 20.80
C MET A 212 -7.07 18.60 20.24
N MET A 213 -6.69 18.58 18.97
CA MET A 213 -6.12 17.40 18.32
C MET A 213 -4.74 17.03 18.89
N GLY A 214 -3.94 18.04 19.24
CA GLY A 214 -2.55 17.90 19.70
C GLY A 214 -2.41 17.46 21.16
N VAL A 215 -1.16 17.23 21.58
CA VAL A 215 -0.82 16.68 22.92
C VAL A 215 -1.22 17.58 24.09
N GLU A 216 -1.35 18.89 23.86
CA GLU A 216 -1.76 19.88 24.86
C GLU A 216 -3.29 19.94 25.02
N GLY A 217 -4.03 19.47 24.01
CA GLY A 217 -5.49 19.40 24.00
C GLY A 217 -6.01 18.07 24.53
N PHE A 218 -6.93 17.44 23.80
CA PHE A 218 -7.43 16.10 24.10
C PHE A 218 -6.45 14.99 23.70
N SER A 219 -5.35 15.32 23.01
CA SER A 219 -4.32 14.36 22.61
C SER A 219 -4.86 13.21 21.74
N CYS A 220 -5.74 13.55 20.79
CA CYS A 220 -6.33 12.58 19.86
C CYS A 220 -5.25 11.79 19.09
N ILE A 221 -4.16 12.47 18.74
CA ILE A 221 -2.98 11.91 18.06
C ILE A 221 -2.16 10.91 18.89
N ALA A 222 -2.41 10.80 20.21
CA ALA A 222 -1.76 9.77 21.02
C ALA A 222 -2.24 8.37 20.63
N CYS A 223 -3.48 8.24 20.17
CA CYS A 223 -4.09 6.96 19.80
C CYS A 223 -4.40 6.83 18.31
N HIS A 224 -4.66 7.94 17.61
CA HIS A 224 -5.01 7.94 16.21
C HIS A 224 -3.86 8.37 15.31
N ASP A 225 -3.68 7.64 14.20
CA ASP A 225 -2.81 8.10 13.12
C ASP A 225 -3.33 9.43 12.54
N TYR A 226 -2.44 10.21 11.94
CA TYR A 226 -2.80 11.51 11.37
C TYR A 226 -2.03 11.78 10.07
N ASN A 227 -2.75 11.84 8.96
CA ASN A 227 -2.21 12.15 7.64
C ASN A 227 -1.01 11.28 7.25
N GLY A 228 -1.15 9.97 7.48
CA GLY A 228 -0.11 8.96 7.24
C GLY A 228 0.95 8.83 8.35
N GLN A 229 0.98 9.74 9.34
CA GLN A 229 1.88 9.65 10.49
C GLN A 229 1.29 8.74 11.56
N LYS A 230 2.09 7.77 12.00
CA LYS A 230 1.66 6.80 13.01
C LYS A 230 1.61 7.45 14.40
N SER A 231 0.54 7.19 15.14
CA SER A 231 0.49 7.52 16.57
C SER A 231 1.50 6.72 17.37
N ALA A 232 1.90 7.26 18.53
CA ALA A 232 2.75 6.56 19.48
C ALA A 232 2.02 5.47 20.27
N GLY A 233 0.68 5.52 20.32
CA GLY A 233 -0.18 4.56 21.01
C GLY A 233 -0.77 3.51 20.06
N ALA A 234 -2.08 3.28 20.19
CA ALA A 234 -2.72 2.12 19.60
C ALA A 234 -2.78 2.10 18.05
N GLY A 235 -2.52 3.21 17.36
CA GLY A 235 -2.53 3.23 15.90
C GLY A 235 -3.93 3.07 15.30
N ALA A 236 -4.92 3.74 15.89
CA ALA A 236 -6.29 3.76 15.42
C ALA A 236 -6.43 4.54 14.11
N LEU A 237 -7.64 4.50 13.54
CA LEU A 237 -8.03 5.12 12.27
C LEU A 237 -7.38 6.49 12.04
N ASP A 238 -6.81 6.71 10.85
CA ASP A 238 -6.31 8.03 10.45
C ASP A 238 -7.44 9.06 10.47
N LEU A 239 -7.26 10.13 11.23
CA LEU A 239 -8.28 11.15 11.44
C LEU A 239 -8.47 12.07 10.25
N VAL A 240 -7.50 12.16 9.34
CA VAL A 240 -7.55 13.09 8.20
C VAL A 240 -8.70 12.81 7.23
N ASP A 241 -9.21 11.57 7.20
CA ASP A 241 -10.28 11.11 6.33
C ASP A 241 -11.67 11.13 7.00
N VAL A 242 -11.78 11.61 8.24
CA VAL A 242 -13.02 11.56 9.03
C VAL A 242 -14.19 12.22 8.30
N THR A 243 -14.00 13.44 7.79
CA THR A 243 -15.06 14.25 7.17
C THR A 243 -15.46 13.73 5.79
N ARG A 244 -14.56 13.01 5.11
CA ARG A 244 -14.84 12.34 3.83
C ARG A 244 -15.80 11.16 3.99
N ARG A 245 -15.68 10.43 5.11
CA ARG A 245 -16.36 9.14 5.30
C ARG A 245 -17.55 9.19 6.23
N LEU A 246 -17.53 10.04 7.25
CA LEU A 246 -18.56 10.11 8.28
C LEU A 246 -19.60 11.17 7.96
N LYS A 247 -20.84 10.94 8.40
CA LYS A 247 -21.84 12.00 8.49
C LYS A 247 -21.59 12.85 9.73
N LYS A 248 -21.66 14.17 9.57
CA LYS A 248 -21.45 15.15 10.65
C LYS A 248 -22.34 14.91 11.87
N ASN A 249 -23.61 14.55 11.64
CA ASN A 249 -24.55 14.20 12.71
C ASN A 249 -24.02 13.05 13.58
N TRP A 250 -23.56 11.96 12.95
CA TRP A 250 -23.02 10.81 13.67
C TRP A 250 -21.74 11.16 14.43
N PHE A 251 -20.85 11.95 13.83
CA PHE A 251 -19.62 12.41 14.49
C PHE A 251 -19.92 13.17 15.78
N HIS A 252 -20.90 14.07 15.74
CA HIS A 252 -21.36 14.83 16.90
C HIS A 252 -21.98 13.96 17.99
N LEU A 253 -22.77 12.94 17.63
CA LEU A 253 -23.32 12.00 18.61
C LEU A 253 -22.24 11.09 19.20
N TYR A 254 -21.35 10.57 18.35
CA TYR A 254 -20.32 9.63 18.75
C TYR A 254 -19.30 10.24 19.70
N LEU A 255 -18.83 11.47 19.45
CA LEU A 255 -17.85 12.11 20.32
C LEU A 255 -18.39 12.47 21.70
N ARG A 256 -19.71 12.72 21.83
CA ARG A 256 -20.36 12.94 23.13
C ARG A 256 -20.39 11.66 23.97
N GLU A 257 -20.71 10.53 23.34
CA GLU A 257 -20.89 9.27 24.05
C GLU A 257 -20.43 8.06 23.20
N PRO A 258 -19.11 7.80 23.13
CA PRO A 258 -18.58 6.74 22.27
C PRO A 258 -19.04 5.34 22.67
N GLN A 259 -19.13 5.11 23.99
CA GLN A 259 -19.52 3.83 24.59
C GLN A 259 -20.95 3.41 24.21
N ARG A 260 -21.84 4.37 23.90
CA ARG A 260 -23.19 4.10 23.41
C ARG A 260 -23.19 3.32 22.09
N PHE A 261 -22.21 3.59 21.23
CA PHE A 261 -22.11 2.94 19.92
C PHE A 261 -21.28 1.67 19.98
N HIS A 262 -20.27 1.64 20.83
CA HIS A 262 -19.36 0.51 21.01
C HIS A 262 -19.00 0.39 22.50
N PRO A 263 -19.65 -0.50 23.27
CA PRO A 263 -19.45 -0.59 24.72
C PRO A 263 -18.00 -0.84 25.15
N THR A 264 -17.22 -1.53 24.30
CA THR A 264 -15.81 -1.88 24.54
C THR A 264 -14.82 -0.94 23.83
N VAL A 265 -15.26 0.24 23.40
CA VAL A 265 -14.38 1.20 22.73
C VAL A 265 -13.33 1.76 23.70
N ILE A 266 -12.08 1.75 23.25
CA ILE A 266 -10.94 2.27 24.02
C ILE A 266 -10.94 3.82 24.05
N MET A 267 -11.61 4.44 23.07
CA MET A 267 -11.70 5.90 23.01
C MET A 267 -12.41 6.44 24.25
N PRO A 268 -11.75 7.32 25.04
CA PRO A 268 -12.33 7.83 26.28
C PRO A 268 -13.47 8.80 26.00
N SER A 269 -14.31 9.04 27.01
CA SER A 269 -15.26 10.16 26.98
C SER A 269 -14.52 11.44 27.37
N TYR A 270 -14.41 12.37 26.42
CA TYR A 270 -13.79 13.69 26.65
C TYR A 270 -14.75 14.72 27.23
N TRP A 271 -16.05 14.42 27.22
CA TRP A 271 -17.11 15.25 27.80
C TRP A 271 -18.00 14.47 28.78
N PRO A 272 -17.43 13.91 29.88
CA PRO A 272 -18.20 13.17 30.85
C PRO A 272 -19.30 14.06 31.47
N GLY A 273 -20.54 13.55 31.53
CA GLY A 273 -21.69 14.32 32.01
C GLY A 273 -22.02 15.55 31.16
N GLY A 274 -21.53 15.62 29.91
CA GLY A 274 -21.73 16.76 29.02
C GLY A 274 -20.85 17.97 29.35
N GLN A 275 -19.76 17.80 30.10
CA GLN A 275 -18.86 18.89 30.47
C GLN A 275 -17.46 18.70 29.88
N SER A 276 -16.88 19.75 29.31
CA SER A 276 -15.52 19.70 28.76
C SER A 276 -14.45 19.70 29.85
N MET A 277 -13.42 18.87 29.63
CA MET A 277 -12.16 18.90 30.40
C MET A 277 -11.18 20.00 29.94
N ARG A 278 -11.51 20.76 28.89
CA ARG A 278 -10.70 21.85 28.32
C ARG A 278 -11.54 23.13 28.28
N LYS A 279 -11.77 23.74 29.44
CA LYS A 279 -12.69 24.89 29.60
C LYS A 279 -12.14 26.17 28.98
N GLU A 280 -10.83 26.26 28.87
CA GLU A 280 -10.09 27.35 28.23
C GLU A 280 -10.33 27.43 26.71
N LEU A 281 -10.75 26.34 26.06
CA LEU A 281 -11.04 26.31 24.64
C LEU A 281 -12.54 26.53 24.39
N LEU A 282 -12.88 27.60 23.64
CA LEU A 282 -14.26 27.93 23.24
C LEU A 282 -15.25 28.04 24.42
N GLY A 283 -14.76 28.47 25.58
CA GLY A 283 -15.55 28.59 26.82
C GLY A 283 -15.99 27.24 27.42
N GLY A 284 -15.37 26.14 27.00
CA GLY A 284 -15.71 24.80 27.48
C GLY A 284 -17.01 24.23 26.92
N ASP A 285 -17.60 24.86 25.91
CA ASP A 285 -18.85 24.39 25.29
C ASP A 285 -18.59 23.10 24.46
N PRO A 286 -19.18 21.95 24.83
CA PRO A 286 -18.95 20.69 24.13
C PRO A 286 -19.37 20.74 22.66
N GLY A 287 -20.47 21.42 22.34
CA GLY A 287 -20.97 21.50 20.97
C GLY A 287 -20.00 22.24 20.06
N ARG A 288 -19.50 23.41 20.51
CA ARG A 288 -18.53 24.22 19.78
C ARG A 288 -17.20 23.49 19.65
N GLN A 289 -16.77 22.76 20.68
CA GLN A 289 -15.53 21.98 20.63
C GLN A 289 -15.60 20.82 19.63
N ILE A 290 -16.69 20.06 19.64
CA ILE A 290 -16.88 18.98 18.67
C ILE A 290 -16.99 19.54 17.25
N GLU A 291 -17.69 20.67 17.08
CA GLU A 291 -17.77 21.37 15.80
C GLU A 291 -16.40 21.89 15.33
N ALA A 292 -15.56 22.37 16.24
CA ALA A 292 -14.20 22.81 15.93
C ALA A 292 -13.29 21.67 15.47
N LEU A 293 -13.39 20.48 16.08
CA LEU A 293 -12.70 19.28 15.60
C LEU A 293 -13.15 18.92 14.18
N TRP A 294 -14.45 18.97 13.89
CA TRP A 294 -14.98 18.73 12.55
C TRP A 294 -14.44 19.76 11.55
N THR A 295 -14.58 21.05 11.87
CA THR A 295 -14.15 22.19 11.04
C THR A 295 -12.67 22.11 10.68
N TYR A 296 -11.84 21.74 11.65
CA TYR A 296 -10.41 21.53 11.44
C TYR A 296 -10.12 20.34 10.50
N LEU A 297 -10.86 19.22 10.66
CA LEU A 297 -10.70 18.03 9.81
C LEU A 297 -11.32 18.18 8.40
N GLU A 298 -12.13 19.20 8.14
CA GLU A 298 -12.65 19.50 6.79
C GLU A 298 -11.54 19.90 5.81
N ASP A 299 -10.40 20.40 6.30
CA ASP A 299 -9.23 20.68 5.46
C ASP A 299 -8.56 19.39 4.93
N GLY A 300 -8.93 18.23 5.49
CA GLY A 300 -8.42 16.93 5.09
C GLY A 300 -6.89 16.91 5.13
N ARG A 301 -6.26 16.43 4.05
CA ARG A 301 -4.79 16.32 3.97
C ARG A 301 -4.03 17.65 4.07
N ARG A 302 -4.73 18.78 3.96
CA ARG A 302 -4.17 20.13 4.12
C ARG A 302 -4.27 20.66 5.55
N ALA A 303 -4.96 19.95 6.44
CA ALA A 303 -5.08 20.35 7.84
C ALA A 303 -3.69 20.45 8.48
N ARG A 304 -3.47 21.53 9.24
CA ARG A 304 -2.18 21.86 9.86
C ARG A 304 -1.77 20.76 10.87
N PRO A 305 -0.63 20.06 10.73
CA PRO A 305 -0.26 18.96 11.63
C PRO A 305 -0.28 19.35 13.13
N PRO A 306 -1.04 18.64 14.00
CA PRO A 306 -1.21 18.99 15.41
C PRO A 306 0.10 19.06 16.19
N VAL A 307 0.15 19.90 17.22
CA VAL A 307 1.30 19.98 18.14
C VAL A 307 1.52 18.63 18.82
N GLY A 308 2.78 18.19 18.85
CA GLY A 308 3.19 16.94 19.48
C GLY A 308 2.87 15.68 18.67
N LEU A 309 2.35 15.82 17.45
CA LEU A 309 2.39 14.72 16.48
C LEU A 309 3.87 14.41 16.26
N SER A 310 4.27 13.19 16.63
CA SER A 310 5.65 12.74 16.58
C SER A 310 6.22 13.17 15.23
N ARG A 311 7.21 14.08 15.26
CA ARG A 311 8.14 14.20 14.14
C ARG A 311 8.78 12.82 14.07
N GLN A 312 8.21 11.89 13.30
CA GLN A 312 9.04 10.82 12.76
C GLN A 312 10.20 11.58 12.17
N ALA A 313 11.39 11.39 12.76
CA ALA A 313 12.56 12.02 12.20
C ALA A 313 12.53 11.62 10.73
N ASN A 314 12.58 12.61 9.83
CA ASN A 314 12.75 12.35 8.40
C ASN A 314 14.05 11.54 8.16
N GLU A 315 14.84 11.31 9.20
CA GLU A 315 16.01 10.47 9.24
C GLU A 315 15.72 8.98 9.01
N LEU A 316 16.37 8.44 7.98
CA LEU A 316 16.65 7.02 7.84
C LEU A 316 18.02 6.74 8.45
N ARG A 317 18.06 5.75 9.36
CA ARG A 317 19.28 5.26 10.01
C ARG A 317 19.60 3.87 9.52
N VAL A 318 20.89 3.61 9.37
CA VAL A 318 21.42 2.27 9.07
C VAL A 318 21.99 1.71 10.36
N ALA A 319 21.64 0.46 10.66
CA ALA A 319 22.16 -0.27 11.80
C ALA A 319 22.96 -1.48 11.30
N ASP A 320 22.38 -2.66 11.41
CA ASP A 320 22.96 -3.96 11.08
C ASP A 320 22.71 -4.41 9.62
N GLU A 321 21.70 -3.85 8.98
CA GLU A 321 21.33 -4.18 7.60
C GLU A 321 21.32 -2.95 6.69
N THR A 322 21.51 -3.18 5.39
CA THR A 322 21.46 -2.13 4.37
C THR A 322 20.05 -1.52 4.32
N VAL A 323 19.97 -0.19 4.32
CA VAL A 323 18.70 0.56 4.21
C VAL A 323 18.67 1.33 2.90
N MET A 324 17.51 1.30 2.22
CA MET A 324 17.32 1.97 0.93
C MET A 324 16.20 3.01 0.99
N CYS A 325 16.36 4.09 0.24
CA CYS A 325 15.30 5.06 -0.06
C CYS A 325 15.28 5.37 -1.54
N ARG A 326 14.11 5.80 -2.03
CA ARG A 326 13.89 6.12 -3.45
C ARG A 326 13.18 7.45 -3.57
N GLY A 327 13.56 8.24 -4.56
CA GLY A 327 12.93 9.51 -4.88
C GLY A 327 13.89 10.46 -5.56
N ARG A 328 13.54 11.74 -5.57
CA ARG A 328 14.44 12.79 -6.02
C ARG A 328 15.61 12.94 -5.05
N GLY A 329 16.81 12.57 -5.47
CA GLY A 329 18.04 12.73 -4.69
C GLY A 329 18.72 14.05 -5.00
N SER A 330 19.32 14.71 -4.00
CA SER A 330 20.02 16.01 -4.19
C SER A 330 21.04 16.00 -5.33
N ASN A 331 21.71 14.86 -5.56
CA ASN A 331 22.71 14.67 -6.62
C ASN A 331 22.37 13.51 -7.59
N ALA A 332 21.25 12.79 -7.36
CA ALA A 332 20.90 11.56 -8.09
C ALA A 332 19.63 11.67 -8.96
N GLY A 333 19.26 12.90 -9.33
CA GLY A 333 18.13 13.15 -10.23
C GLY A 333 16.77 12.77 -9.63
N PHE A 334 15.75 12.67 -10.48
CA PHE A 334 14.37 12.35 -10.07
C PHE A 334 14.14 10.87 -9.79
N ARG A 335 15.00 9.99 -10.30
CA ARG A 335 14.95 8.54 -10.11
C ARG A 335 16.16 8.03 -9.32
N GLY A 336 16.48 8.76 -8.26
CA GLY A 336 17.58 8.42 -7.36
C GLY A 336 17.21 7.28 -6.41
N ILE A 337 18.20 6.44 -6.13
CA ILE A 337 18.17 5.45 -5.06
C ILE A 337 19.31 5.77 -4.09
N GLY A 338 18.97 6.11 -2.86
CA GLY A 338 19.94 6.19 -1.76
C GLY A 338 20.09 4.82 -1.11
N VAL A 339 21.32 4.39 -0.85
CA VAL A 339 21.63 3.12 -0.19
C VAL A 339 22.63 3.37 0.93
N GLY A 340 22.25 3.03 2.16
CA GLY A 340 23.07 3.18 3.34
C GLY A 340 23.52 1.83 3.87
N TYR A 341 24.83 1.71 4.14
CA TYR A 341 25.48 0.46 4.51
C TYR A 341 25.94 0.43 5.98
N PRO A 342 26.00 -0.76 6.62
CA PRO A 342 26.34 -0.91 8.04
C PRO A 342 27.65 -0.26 8.47
N GLU A 343 28.69 -0.27 7.64
CA GLU A 343 29.98 0.39 7.95
C GLU A 343 29.95 1.94 7.85
N ARG A 344 28.76 2.54 7.94
CA ARG A 344 28.51 3.99 7.93
C ARG A 344 29.05 4.69 6.68
N ILE A 345 28.99 4.01 5.56
CA ILE A 345 29.17 4.59 4.22
C ILE A 345 27.90 4.41 3.42
N SER A 346 27.67 5.31 2.47
CA SER A 346 26.42 5.34 1.73
C SER A 346 26.65 5.84 0.31
N LEU A 347 25.74 5.47 -0.59
CA LEU A 347 25.78 5.88 -1.99
C LEU A 347 24.43 6.37 -2.49
N ALA A 348 24.45 7.17 -3.56
CA ALA A 348 23.28 7.52 -4.34
C ALA A 348 23.51 7.11 -5.80
N PHE A 349 22.58 6.31 -6.32
CA PHE A 349 22.59 5.80 -7.67
C PHE A 349 21.44 6.41 -8.47
N ASP A 350 21.71 6.91 -9.65
CA ASP A 350 20.73 7.47 -10.58
C ASP A 350 20.26 6.36 -11.52
N THR A 351 19.00 5.94 -11.40
CA THR A 351 18.43 4.88 -12.26
C THR A 351 17.92 5.40 -13.61
N GLU A 352 17.89 6.72 -13.79
CA GLU A 352 17.60 7.33 -15.10
C GLU A 352 18.82 7.25 -16.01
N GLU A 353 20.02 7.54 -15.49
CA GLU A 353 21.29 7.53 -16.24
C GLU A 353 22.21 6.34 -15.93
N MET A 354 21.77 5.44 -15.05
CA MET A 354 22.49 4.23 -14.61
C MET A 354 23.86 4.54 -13.99
N ALA A 355 23.98 5.67 -13.32
CA ALA A 355 25.24 6.21 -12.83
C ALA A 355 25.31 6.24 -11.30
N LEU A 356 26.48 5.93 -10.75
CA LEU A 356 26.83 6.33 -9.39
C LEU A 356 26.99 7.85 -9.36
N ARG A 357 26.41 8.51 -8.35
CA ARG A 357 26.38 9.98 -8.27
C ARG A 357 27.01 10.56 -7.04
N LEU A 358 26.90 9.85 -5.92
CA LEU A 358 27.37 10.34 -4.65
C LEU A 358 27.82 9.18 -3.78
N LEU A 359 28.93 9.38 -3.07
CA LEU A 359 29.33 8.60 -1.91
C LEU A 359 29.46 9.53 -0.70
N TRP A 360 29.16 9.04 0.50
CA TRP A 360 29.37 9.82 1.73
C TRP A 360 29.58 8.93 2.96
N LYS A 361 30.13 9.52 4.02
CA LYS A 361 30.38 8.87 5.32
C LYS A 361 29.43 9.39 6.40
N GLY A 362 29.12 8.55 7.38
CA GLY A 362 28.33 8.90 8.56
C GLY A 362 26.84 8.60 8.40
N GLU A 363 26.00 9.56 8.83
CA GLU A 363 24.55 9.39 8.82
C GLU A 363 23.99 9.23 7.39
N PHE A 364 22.98 8.36 7.24
CA PHE A 364 22.48 7.97 5.93
C PHE A 364 21.70 9.10 5.23
N ALA A 365 20.41 9.28 5.53
CA ALA A 365 19.59 10.23 4.75
C ALA A 365 18.42 10.81 5.55
N ASN A 366 17.96 11.98 5.12
CA ASN A 366 16.60 12.46 5.41
C ASN A 366 15.68 12.16 4.22
N ILE A 367 14.40 11.87 4.48
CA ILE A 367 13.34 11.66 3.50
C ILE A 367 12.23 12.68 3.66
N ASP A 368 11.75 13.17 2.54
CA ASP A 368 10.54 14.00 2.45
C ASP A 368 9.59 13.38 1.40
N ASN A 369 8.47 14.04 1.11
CA ASN A 369 7.51 13.57 0.12
C ASN A 369 8.13 13.44 -1.28
N GLY A 370 8.58 12.23 -1.61
CA GLY A 370 9.15 11.89 -2.92
C GLY A 370 10.61 12.29 -3.13
N SER A 371 11.33 12.69 -2.07
CA SER A 371 12.76 13.07 -2.15
C SER A 371 13.57 12.56 -0.97
N PHE A 372 14.89 12.49 -1.16
CA PHE A 372 15.84 12.22 -0.08
C PHE A 372 17.08 13.11 -0.19
N SER A 373 17.71 13.37 0.95
CA SER A 373 18.97 14.13 1.03
C SER A 373 19.98 13.43 1.93
N PRO A 374 21.27 13.40 1.55
CA PRO A 374 22.33 12.81 2.37
C PRO A 374 22.53 13.63 3.66
N ARG A 375 22.69 12.95 4.79
CA ARG A 375 22.98 13.60 6.08
C ARG A 375 24.46 13.65 6.42
N GLY A 376 25.20 12.63 6.01
CA GLY A 376 26.61 12.52 6.34
C GLY A 376 27.53 13.51 5.64
N SER A 377 28.79 13.43 6.05
CA SER A 377 29.92 14.26 5.61
C SER A 377 30.77 13.54 4.55
N ASP A 378 31.91 14.14 4.20
CA ASP A 378 32.93 13.53 3.35
C ASP A 378 32.37 13.04 2.02
N ARG A 379 31.67 13.92 1.32
CA ARG A 379 30.93 13.59 0.10
C ARG A 379 31.87 13.51 -1.09
N ILE A 380 31.77 12.45 -1.89
CA ILE A 380 32.43 12.35 -3.19
C ILE A 380 31.36 12.37 -4.25
N GLU A 381 31.39 13.39 -5.11
CA GLU A 381 30.47 13.53 -6.23
C GLU A 381 31.06 12.90 -7.48
N PHE A 382 30.22 12.20 -8.22
CA PHE A 382 30.56 11.61 -9.51
C PHE A 382 29.88 12.42 -10.62
N PRO A 383 30.48 12.50 -11.81
CA PRO A 383 30.00 13.41 -12.85
C PRO A 383 28.61 13.02 -13.39
N PRO A 384 27.80 14.02 -13.80
CA PRO A 384 26.49 13.80 -14.42
C PRO A 384 26.63 13.09 -15.79
N GLY A 385 25.59 12.44 -16.32
CA GLY A 385 25.66 11.67 -17.57
C GLY A 385 25.77 10.14 -17.38
N ILE A 386 25.76 9.43 -18.50
CA ILE A 386 25.83 7.96 -18.58
C ILE A 386 27.23 7.43 -18.25
N PRO A 387 27.36 6.24 -17.63
CA PRO A 387 28.66 5.68 -17.22
C PRO A 387 29.49 5.14 -18.38
N PHE A 388 28.85 4.53 -19.38
CA PHE A 388 29.49 3.89 -20.53
C PHE A 388 29.12 4.59 -21.83
N HIS A 389 30.11 4.79 -22.70
CA HIS A 389 29.88 5.40 -24.00
C HIS A 389 30.87 4.94 -25.06
N ARG A 390 30.41 4.87 -26.31
CA ARG A 390 31.26 4.62 -27.49
C ARG A 390 31.68 5.96 -28.05
N LEU A 391 32.92 6.34 -27.76
CA LEU A 391 33.53 7.53 -28.33
C LEU A 391 34.07 7.21 -29.73
N GLY A 392 33.76 8.06 -30.71
CA GLY A 392 34.37 8.06 -32.04
C GLY A 392 35.83 8.54 -32.02
N SER A 393 36.18 9.43 -31.07
CA SER A 393 37.56 9.80 -30.76
C SER A 393 37.70 10.13 -29.26
N ILE A 394 38.92 10.05 -28.73
CA ILE A 394 39.14 10.33 -27.30
C ILE A 394 38.80 11.78 -26.90
N ASP A 395 38.80 12.69 -27.87
CA ASP A 395 38.52 14.12 -27.67
C ASP A 395 37.02 14.45 -27.79
N GLU A 396 36.16 13.48 -28.09
CA GLU A 396 34.71 13.69 -28.20
C GLU A 396 34.08 14.00 -26.83
N ASP A 397 33.14 14.95 -26.81
CA ASP A 397 32.41 15.33 -25.60
C ASP A 397 31.65 14.13 -25.01
N TRP A 398 31.69 13.99 -23.69
CA TRP A 398 30.88 12.97 -23.02
C TRP A 398 29.39 13.36 -23.15
N PRO A 399 28.47 12.41 -23.41
CA PRO A 399 27.06 12.74 -23.58
C PRO A 399 26.38 13.06 -22.25
N TYR A 400 25.53 14.09 -22.27
CA TYR A 400 24.75 14.57 -21.13
C TYR A 400 23.30 14.79 -21.54
N LYS A 401 22.38 14.60 -20.58
CA LYS A 401 20.96 14.86 -20.80
C LYS A 401 20.67 16.34 -21.05
N GLY A 402 20.25 16.67 -22.27
CA GLY A 402 19.74 17.99 -22.62
C GLY A 402 18.34 18.27 -22.02
N LYS A 403 17.97 19.54 -21.87
CA LYS A 403 16.64 19.93 -21.33
C LYS A 403 15.46 19.42 -22.16
N THR A 404 15.66 19.24 -23.46
CA THR A 404 14.65 18.80 -24.43
C THR A 404 14.93 17.39 -24.95
N ASP A 405 15.88 16.69 -24.35
CA ASP A 405 16.26 15.34 -24.75
C ASP A 405 15.50 14.31 -23.91
N TYR A 406 14.34 13.92 -24.43
CA TYR A 406 13.44 12.99 -23.76
C TYR A 406 13.79 11.52 -24.03
N ALA A 407 14.61 11.25 -25.04
CA ALA A 407 15.01 9.90 -25.41
C ALA A 407 16.28 9.44 -24.67
N PHE A 408 17.03 10.38 -24.08
CA PHE A 408 18.19 10.08 -23.26
C PHE A 408 17.83 9.33 -21.96
N PRO A 409 18.58 8.29 -21.57
CA PRO A 409 19.71 7.66 -22.29
C PRO A 409 19.32 6.45 -23.17
N GLN A 410 18.02 6.22 -23.43
CA GLN A 410 17.57 5.05 -24.19
C GLN A 410 18.06 5.06 -25.64
N ASP A 411 18.19 6.23 -26.25
CA ASP A 411 18.80 6.44 -27.56
C ASP A 411 20.29 6.08 -27.62
N HIS A 412 20.99 6.12 -26.48
CA HIS A 412 22.35 5.58 -26.30
C HIS A 412 22.37 4.08 -25.96
N GLY A 413 21.22 3.39 -26.03
CA GLY A 413 21.11 1.95 -25.80
C GLY A 413 20.94 1.54 -24.34
N TYR A 414 20.61 2.48 -23.44
CA TYR A 414 20.41 2.16 -22.03
C TYR A 414 19.00 1.67 -21.71
N GLN A 415 18.93 0.65 -20.85
CA GLN A 415 17.68 0.23 -20.25
C GLN A 415 17.88 -0.21 -18.80
N TYR A 416 17.11 0.36 -17.88
CA TYR A 416 17.13 -0.08 -16.49
C TYR A 416 16.27 -1.33 -16.33
N LEU A 417 16.82 -2.36 -15.69
CA LEU A 417 16.19 -3.67 -15.51
C LEU A 417 15.79 -3.93 -14.04
N GLY A 418 16.06 -2.99 -13.14
CA GLY A 418 15.75 -3.08 -11.71
C GLY A 418 16.97 -3.39 -10.86
N TYR A 419 16.78 -4.10 -9.75
CA TYR A 419 17.85 -4.59 -8.91
C TYR A 419 17.42 -5.86 -8.18
N GLU A 420 18.40 -6.63 -7.72
CA GLU A 420 18.18 -7.74 -6.79
C GLU A 420 18.87 -7.44 -5.46
N LEU A 421 18.27 -7.88 -4.36
CA LEU A 421 18.83 -7.71 -3.03
C LEU A 421 19.50 -9.00 -2.57
N ASP A 422 20.71 -8.91 -2.05
CA ASP A 422 21.34 -10.04 -1.36
C ASP A 422 20.76 -10.23 0.06
N ARG A 423 21.29 -11.23 0.79
CA ARG A 423 20.82 -11.55 2.16
C ARG A 423 21.01 -10.40 3.15
N SER A 424 21.94 -9.49 2.90
CA SER A 424 22.20 -8.29 3.70
C SER A 424 21.47 -7.05 3.16
N LYS A 425 20.49 -7.28 2.26
CA LYS A 425 19.69 -6.26 1.58
C LYS A 425 20.51 -5.29 0.72
N ARG A 426 21.72 -5.68 0.29
CA ARG A 426 22.55 -4.87 -0.61
C ARG A 426 22.04 -5.03 -2.05
N PRO A 427 21.83 -3.92 -2.78
CA PRO A 427 21.37 -4.00 -4.16
C PRO A 427 22.50 -4.36 -5.13
N ALA A 428 22.20 -5.26 -6.05
CA ALA A 428 22.88 -5.39 -7.33
C ALA A 428 22.00 -4.74 -8.41
N PHE A 429 22.39 -3.56 -8.88
CA PHE A 429 21.63 -2.81 -9.89
C PHE A 429 21.80 -3.49 -11.25
N ARG A 430 20.68 -3.70 -11.95
CA ARG A 430 20.66 -4.32 -13.26
C ARG A 430 20.24 -3.34 -14.33
N TYR A 431 21.05 -3.25 -15.37
CA TYR A 431 20.75 -2.44 -16.54
C TYR A 431 21.46 -3.02 -17.77
N ARG A 432 21.07 -2.52 -18.93
CA ARG A 432 21.60 -2.94 -20.22
C ARG A 432 22.20 -1.74 -20.94
N TYR A 433 23.31 -1.96 -21.64
CA TYR A 433 23.93 -1.02 -22.57
C TYR A 433 24.10 -1.70 -23.93
N GLY A 434 23.24 -1.36 -24.88
CA GLY A 434 23.12 -2.08 -26.16
C GLY A 434 22.75 -3.55 -25.93
N GLU A 435 23.61 -4.47 -26.35
CA GLU A 435 23.43 -5.92 -26.16
C GLU A 435 24.12 -6.47 -24.90
N VAL A 436 24.78 -5.62 -24.10
CA VAL A 436 25.52 -6.02 -22.91
C VAL A 436 24.63 -5.84 -21.68
N ASN A 437 24.37 -6.93 -20.95
CA ASN A 437 23.71 -6.85 -19.64
C ASN A 437 24.74 -6.58 -18.55
N LEU A 438 24.37 -5.75 -17.57
CA LEU A 438 25.22 -5.36 -16.46
C LEU A 438 24.54 -5.66 -15.12
N SER A 439 25.35 -6.15 -14.19
CA SER A 439 25.05 -6.20 -12.77
C SER A 439 26.09 -5.38 -12.00
N ASP A 440 25.65 -4.39 -11.25
CA ASP A 440 26.49 -3.40 -10.56
C ASP A 440 26.23 -3.47 -9.06
N LYS A 441 27.17 -4.08 -8.34
CA LYS A 441 27.05 -4.37 -6.91
C LYS A 441 28.06 -3.54 -6.13
N PHE A 442 27.63 -3.01 -4.98
CA PHE A 442 28.50 -2.32 -4.03
C PHE A 442 28.48 -3.04 -2.68
N GLU A 443 29.67 -3.23 -2.11
CA GLU A 443 29.87 -3.82 -0.80
C GLU A 443 30.70 -2.87 0.08
N ASP A 444 30.23 -2.67 1.30
CA ASP A 444 31.01 -2.00 2.33
C ASP A 444 32.06 -2.96 2.91
N ARG A 445 33.31 -2.52 2.93
CA ARG A 445 34.46 -3.27 3.46
C ARG A 445 35.31 -2.37 4.34
N LEU A 446 36.09 -2.98 5.23
CA LEU A 446 37.07 -2.29 6.07
C LEU A 446 38.48 -2.57 5.55
N ASP A 447 39.33 -1.54 5.51
CA ASP A 447 40.76 -1.71 5.24
C ASP A 447 41.52 -2.24 6.47
N GLY A 448 42.84 -2.43 6.34
CA GLY A 448 43.69 -2.93 7.43
C GLY A 448 43.77 -2.01 8.65
N GLN A 449 43.27 -0.76 8.54
CA GLN A 449 43.21 0.23 9.60
C GLN A 449 41.78 0.42 10.15
N GLY A 450 40.81 -0.34 9.64
CA GLY A 450 39.41 -0.25 10.04
C GLY A 450 38.64 0.90 9.40
N ASN A 451 39.16 1.52 8.33
CA ASN A 451 38.42 2.53 7.59
C ASN A 451 37.50 1.88 6.55
N ALA A 452 36.25 2.32 6.53
CA ALA A 452 35.26 1.85 5.58
C ALA A 452 35.50 2.40 4.16
N PHE A 453 35.31 1.53 3.17
CA PHE A 453 35.39 1.84 1.75
C PHE A 453 34.39 1.00 0.95
N PHE A 454 34.10 1.40 -0.30
CA PHE A 454 33.26 0.61 -1.19
C PHE A 454 34.09 -0.26 -2.12
N HIS A 455 33.78 -1.55 -2.16
CA HIS A 455 34.18 -2.45 -3.23
C HIS A 455 33.01 -2.58 -4.21
N ARG A 456 33.19 -2.12 -5.45
CA ARG A 456 32.21 -2.21 -6.53
C ARG A 456 32.59 -3.32 -7.49
N THR A 457 31.64 -4.20 -7.79
CA THR A 457 31.78 -5.28 -8.77
C THR A 457 30.82 -5.01 -9.92
N LEU A 458 31.38 -4.81 -11.11
CA LEU A 458 30.66 -4.70 -12.37
C LEU A 458 30.79 -6.02 -13.12
N THR A 459 29.68 -6.75 -13.27
CA THR A 459 29.61 -7.98 -14.07
C THR A 459 28.91 -7.67 -15.38
N PHE A 460 29.62 -7.85 -16.49
CA PHE A 460 29.12 -7.69 -17.84
C PHE A 460 28.84 -9.06 -18.45
N SER A 461 27.67 -9.24 -19.05
CA SER A 461 27.29 -10.47 -19.76
C SER A 461 26.94 -10.11 -21.20
N ALA A 462 27.72 -10.63 -22.15
CA ALA A 462 27.53 -10.41 -23.58
C ALA A 462 27.37 -11.73 -24.33
N THR A 463 26.43 -11.82 -25.27
CA THR A 463 26.19 -13.02 -26.09
C THR A 463 27.22 -13.18 -27.23
N SER A 464 27.82 -12.08 -27.65
CA SER A 464 28.89 -11.99 -28.64
C SER A 464 29.95 -10.98 -28.17
N SER A 465 31.07 -10.86 -28.89
CA SER A 465 32.04 -9.80 -28.61
C SER A 465 31.38 -8.44 -28.75
N ALA A 466 31.37 -7.64 -27.70
CA ALA A 466 30.81 -6.30 -27.73
C ALA A 466 31.73 -5.35 -28.52
N GLU A 467 31.15 -4.39 -29.23
CA GLU A 467 31.90 -3.26 -29.76
C GLU A 467 32.63 -2.53 -28.63
N PRO A 468 33.89 -2.10 -28.81
CA PRO A 468 34.63 -1.39 -27.78
C PRO A 468 33.92 -0.13 -27.30
N PHE A 469 33.95 0.13 -26.01
CA PHE A 469 33.40 1.33 -25.39
C PHE A 469 34.25 1.77 -24.21
N PHE A 470 34.02 2.97 -23.71
CA PHE A 470 34.71 3.50 -22.54
C PHE A 470 33.78 3.50 -21.34
N PHE A 471 34.32 3.18 -20.17
CA PHE A 471 33.70 3.44 -18.88
C PHE A 471 34.32 4.69 -18.27
N ARG A 472 33.52 5.72 -17.98
CA ARG A 472 33.99 6.87 -17.21
C ARG A 472 33.91 6.54 -15.72
N VAL A 473 35.06 6.20 -15.16
CA VAL A 473 35.18 5.71 -13.77
C VAL A 473 34.92 6.85 -12.78
N ALA A 474 35.53 8.02 -13.03
CA ALA A 474 35.40 9.22 -12.22
C ALA A 474 35.94 10.45 -12.98
N SER A 475 35.64 11.64 -12.47
CA SER A 475 36.17 12.93 -12.94
C SER A 475 36.62 13.78 -11.76
N GLY A 476 37.62 14.62 -11.95
CA GLY A 476 38.10 15.52 -10.90
C GLY A 476 39.00 16.63 -11.43
N ARG A 477 39.34 17.58 -10.58
CA ARG A 477 40.26 18.67 -10.95
C ARG A 477 41.71 18.19 -11.01
N GLN A 478 42.07 17.25 -10.15
CA GLN A 478 43.40 16.66 -10.10
C GLN A 478 43.30 15.15 -10.20
N ILE A 479 43.88 14.57 -11.25
CA ILE A 479 43.98 13.13 -11.46
C ILE A 479 45.45 12.73 -11.56
N GLU A 480 45.90 11.92 -10.62
CA GLU A 480 47.28 11.46 -10.56
C GLU A 480 47.34 9.93 -10.44
N LYS A 481 48.33 9.33 -11.10
CA LYS A 481 48.62 7.91 -10.91
C LYS A 481 49.30 7.70 -9.56
N ALA A 482 48.75 6.84 -8.71
CA ALA A 482 49.28 6.51 -7.39
C ALA A 482 49.70 5.03 -7.34
N SER A 483 50.41 4.63 -6.27
CA SER A 483 50.86 3.24 -6.09
C SER A 483 49.66 2.28 -6.06
N GLY A 484 49.46 1.55 -7.15
CA GLY A 484 48.38 0.57 -7.31
C GLY A 484 47.01 1.14 -7.70
N GLY A 485 46.93 2.39 -8.20
CA GLY A 485 45.66 2.99 -8.60
C GLY A 485 45.76 4.44 -9.07
N TRP A 486 44.69 5.20 -8.87
CA TRP A 486 44.57 6.61 -9.23
C TRP A 486 44.03 7.41 -8.04
N LYS A 487 44.55 8.62 -7.84
CA LYS A 487 44.01 9.59 -6.91
C LYS A 487 43.32 10.68 -7.71
N ILE A 488 42.05 10.93 -7.39
CA ILE A 488 41.16 11.88 -8.04
C ILE A 488 40.61 12.81 -6.96
N ASP A 489 41.17 14.00 -6.86
CA ASP A 489 40.93 14.93 -5.76
C ASP A 489 41.10 14.23 -4.37
N ARG A 490 40.00 13.92 -3.68
CA ARG A 490 39.97 13.21 -2.39
C ARG A 490 39.72 11.70 -2.51
N LEU A 491 39.35 11.20 -3.69
CA LEU A 491 39.02 9.80 -3.93
C LEU A 491 40.26 9.04 -4.41
N THR A 492 40.55 7.91 -3.79
CA THR A 492 41.51 6.92 -4.28
C THR A 492 40.74 5.77 -4.91
N ILE A 493 41.08 5.44 -6.16
CA ILE A 493 40.49 4.36 -6.94
C ILE A 493 41.55 3.29 -7.18
N ARG A 494 41.25 2.03 -6.84
CA ARG A 494 42.05 0.88 -7.27
C ARG A 494 41.21 -0.01 -8.17
N LEU A 495 41.77 -0.38 -9.32
CA LEU A 495 41.14 -1.31 -10.26
C LEU A 495 41.73 -2.71 -10.06
N GLY A 496 40.85 -3.70 -9.92
CA GLY A 496 41.23 -5.11 -9.89
C GLY A 496 41.62 -5.64 -11.27
N ASN A 497 42.10 -6.89 -11.31
CA ASN A 497 42.28 -7.69 -12.53
C ASN A 497 43.23 -7.10 -13.60
N GLY A 498 44.18 -6.23 -13.22
CA GLY A 498 45.22 -5.71 -14.13
C GLY A 498 44.70 -4.74 -15.21
N VAL A 499 43.48 -4.26 -15.02
CA VAL A 499 42.77 -3.39 -15.95
C VAL A 499 43.47 -2.02 -16.08
N GLN A 500 43.69 -1.56 -17.31
CA GLN A 500 44.38 -0.30 -17.61
C GLN A 500 43.37 0.83 -17.84
N ALA A 501 43.50 1.92 -17.08
CA ALA A 501 42.74 3.15 -17.32
C ALA A 501 43.67 4.27 -17.81
N GLN A 502 43.10 5.21 -18.56
CA GLN A 502 43.77 6.37 -19.13
C GLN A 502 43.17 7.66 -18.60
N ILE A 503 44.02 8.68 -18.44
CA ILE A 503 43.60 10.01 -18.01
C ILE A 503 43.29 10.81 -19.27
N ARG A 504 42.09 11.37 -19.33
CA ARG A 504 41.70 12.37 -20.32
C ARG A 504 41.79 13.74 -19.67
N GLU A 505 42.70 14.57 -20.17
CA GLU A 505 42.89 15.95 -19.72
C GLU A 505 41.64 16.79 -20.04
N GLY A 506 41.27 17.69 -19.12
CA GLY A 506 40.07 18.51 -19.21
C GLY A 506 39.83 19.32 -17.94
N ASP A 507 38.75 20.12 -17.91
CA ASP A 507 38.28 20.81 -16.70
C ASP A 507 36.78 20.51 -16.47
N PRO A 508 36.43 19.49 -15.66
CA PRO A 508 37.34 18.57 -14.96
C PRO A 508 37.97 17.52 -15.89
N GLY A 509 39.11 16.94 -15.48
CA GLY A 509 39.69 15.79 -16.15
C GLY A 509 38.92 14.51 -15.84
N GLU A 510 39.14 13.44 -16.60
CA GLU A 510 38.40 12.18 -16.48
C GLU A 510 39.33 10.95 -16.44
N LEU A 511 38.98 9.97 -15.61
CA LEU A 511 39.59 8.65 -15.64
C LEU A 511 38.71 7.72 -16.48
N LEU A 512 39.19 7.38 -17.67
CA LEU A 512 38.48 6.54 -18.63
C LEU A 512 39.09 5.15 -18.67
N LEU A 513 38.23 4.14 -18.66
CA LEU A 513 38.60 2.75 -18.82
C LEU A 513 38.13 2.23 -20.19
N PRO A 514 39.05 1.97 -21.14
CA PRO A 514 38.70 1.30 -22.40
C PRO A 514 38.29 -0.15 -22.14
N LEU A 515 37.15 -0.57 -22.70
CA LEU A 515 36.58 -1.90 -22.53
C LEU A 515 36.38 -2.60 -23.86
N THR A 516 36.95 -3.80 -23.96
CA THR A 516 36.73 -4.75 -25.04
C THR A 516 36.23 -6.04 -24.42
N LEU A 517 34.93 -6.31 -24.54
CA LEU A 517 34.29 -7.44 -23.87
C LEU A 517 34.14 -8.63 -24.83
N PRO A 518 34.77 -9.79 -24.55
CA PRO A 518 34.50 -11.01 -25.30
C PRO A 518 33.09 -11.54 -25.01
N ALA A 519 32.64 -12.52 -25.79
CA ALA A 519 31.43 -13.27 -25.47
C ALA A 519 31.58 -13.98 -24.12
N GLY A 520 30.51 -13.99 -23.32
CA GLY A 520 30.49 -14.54 -21.96
C GLY A 520 30.46 -13.46 -20.89
N GLU A 521 31.01 -13.78 -19.72
CA GLU A 521 31.05 -12.89 -18.56
C GLU A 521 32.41 -12.23 -18.40
N THR A 522 32.41 -10.92 -18.15
CA THR A 522 33.60 -10.14 -17.76
C THR A 522 33.32 -9.44 -16.44
N VAL A 523 34.28 -9.46 -15.52
CA VAL A 523 34.14 -8.85 -14.19
C VAL A 523 35.19 -7.79 -13.97
N ILE A 524 34.76 -6.60 -13.55
CA ILE A 524 35.61 -5.48 -13.16
C ILE A 524 35.35 -5.16 -11.70
N GLU A 525 36.42 -5.09 -10.92
CA GLU A 525 36.38 -4.78 -9.51
C GLU A 525 37.04 -3.41 -9.25
N ILE A 526 36.40 -2.59 -8.43
CA ILE A 526 36.83 -1.22 -8.18
C ILE A 526 36.69 -0.91 -6.69
N ASP A 527 37.80 -0.54 -6.05
CA ASP A 527 37.78 -0.02 -4.69
C ASP A 527 37.74 1.51 -4.71
N TYR A 528 36.76 2.09 -4.00
CA TYR A 528 36.61 3.53 -3.77
C TYR A 528 36.94 3.85 -2.31
N GLN A 529 38.07 4.51 -2.05
CA GLN A 529 38.55 4.90 -0.72
C GLN A 529 38.68 6.42 -0.64
N TRP A 530 38.13 7.08 0.38
CA TRP A 530 38.17 8.54 0.52
C TRP A 530 38.11 9.05 1.95
#